data_AF-A0A0M3JLQ6-F1
#
_entry.id   AF-A0A0M3JLQ6-F1
#
_cell.length_a   1.000
_cell.length_b   1.000
_cell.length_c   1.000
_cell.angle_alpha   90.00
_cell.angle_beta   90.00
_cell.angle_gamma   90.00
#
_symmetry.space_group_name_H-M   'P 1'
#
loop_
_entity.id
_entity.type
_entity.pdbx_description
1 polymer ?
#
loop_
_entity_poly.entity_id
_entity_poly.type
_entity_poly.pdbx_seq_one_letter_code
_entity_poly.pdbx_strand_id
1 'polypeptide(L)'
;MATTEQKWAAGEPKRFAIDVSGAGPGALSVVPMRERDIECSVEKGDAPGTYYVILKPLATGPHLVYILYGGREIPNGIISFEVRLFGVLCEQ
;
A
#
# COMPACT_ATOMS: atom_id res chain seq x y z
N MET A 1 15.35 -13.27 12.18
CA MET A 1 14.91 -12.67 10.90
C MET A 1 13.92 -11.60 11.26
N ALA A 2 14.25 -10.32 11.02
CA ALA A 2 13.40 -9.21 11.43
C ALA A 2 12.17 -9.16 10.51
N THR A 3 11.09 -9.81 10.90
CA THR A 3 9.75 -9.43 10.44
C THR A 3 9.48 -8.06 11.03
N THR A 4 9.87 -7.02 10.30
CA THR A 4 9.55 -5.63 10.67
C THR A 4 8.04 -5.54 10.81
N GLU A 5 7.56 -5.47 12.05
CA GLU A 5 6.16 -5.18 12.37
C GLU A 5 5.84 -3.79 11.82
N GLN A 6 5.40 -3.73 10.57
CA GLN A 6 5.09 -2.48 9.92
C GLN A 6 3.78 -1.97 10.51
N LYS A 7 3.88 -1.19 11.58
CA LYS A 7 2.75 -0.61 12.32
C LYS A 7 2.03 0.45 11.48
N TRP A 8 0.72 0.33 11.30
CA TRP A 8 -0.07 1.28 10.51
C TRP A 8 -0.88 2.23 11.39
N ALA A 9 -0.96 3.50 10.99
CA ALA A 9 -1.72 4.54 11.65
C ALA A 9 -2.60 5.28 10.64
N ALA A 10 -3.82 5.64 11.03
CA ALA A 10 -4.72 6.41 10.18
C ALA A 10 -4.13 7.81 9.93
N GLY A 11 -4.21 8.26 8.68
CA GLY A 11 -3.62 9.50 8.19
C GLY A 11 -2.15 9.40 7.78
N GLU A 12 -1.44 8.32 8.13
CA GLU A 12 -0.02 8.16 7.81
C GLU A 12 0.19 7.45 6.46
N PRO A 13 0.71 8.13 5.42
CA PRO A 13 1.00 7.50 4.15
C PRO A 13 2.22 6.59 4.25
N LYS A 14 2.12 5.40 3.65
CA LYS A 14 3.24 4.46 3.51
C LYS A 14 3.57 4.21 2.06
N ARG A 15 4.86 4.29 1.74
CA ARG A 15 5.39 4.11 0.39
C ARG A 15 6.07 2.75 0.25
N PHE A 16 5.68 2.00 -0.76
CA PHE A 16 6.24 0.70 -1.12
C PHE A 16 6.85 0.76 -2.51
N ALA A 17 8.09 0.30 -2.65
CA ALA A 17 8.72 0.14 -3.95
C ALA A 17 8.34 -1.22 -4.53
N ILE A 18 7.76 -1.21 -5.73
CA ILE A 18 7.39 -2.41 -6.48
C ILE A 18 8.26 -2.43 -7.74
N ASP A 19 9.04 -3.49 -7.91
CA ASP A 19 9.78 -3.74 -9.14
C ASP A 19 9.00 -4.70 -10.04
N VAL A 20 8.69 -4.24 -11.24
CA VAL A 20 8.02 -4.98 -12.32
C VAL A 20 8.87 -5.01 -13.59
N SER A 21 10.19 -4.76 -13.48
CA SER A 21 11.12 -4.72 -14.60
C SER A 21 11.10 -6.02 -15.42
N GLY A 22 10.92 -7.17 -14.75
CA GLY A 22 10.81 -8.49 -15.38
C GLY A 22 9.39 -8.90 -15.83
N ALA A 23 8.36 -8.09 -15.57
CA ALA A 23 6.96 -8.48 -15.81
C ALA A 23 6.49 -8.23 -17.26
N GLY A 24 7.26 -7.48 -18.06
CA GLY A 24 6.88 -7.07 -19.40
C GLY A 24 6.01 -5.80 -19.44
N PRO A 25 5.42 -5.45 -20.60
CA PRO A 25 4.62 -4.25 -20.74
C PRO A 25 3.30 -4.34 -19.97
N GLY A 26 3.01 -3.34 -19.15
CA GLY A 26 1.78 -3.27 -18.36
C GLY A 26 1.68 -1.97 -17.55
N ALA A 27 0.52 -1.73 -16.95
CA ALA A 27 0.31 -0.63 -16.02
C ALA A 27 0.09 -1.19 -14.61
N LEU A 28 0.73 -0.58 -13.61
CA LEU A 28 0.48 -0.90 -12.21
C LEU A 28 -0.84 -0.25 -11.77
N SER A 29 -1.67 -1.02 -11.08
CA SER A 29 -2.96 -0.58 -10.55
C SER A 29 -3.13 -1.06 -9.11
N VAL A 30 -3.74 -0.24 -8.29
CA VAL A 30 -3.95 -0.52 -6.86
C VAL A 30 -5.44 -0.43 -6.59
N VAL A 31 -6.01 -1.51 -6.06
CA VAL A 31 -7.44 -1.69 -5.83
C VAL A 31 -7.67 -2.02 -4.35
N PRO A 32 -8.03 -1.03 -3.53
CA PRO A 32 -8.42 -1.30 -2.15
C PRO A 32 -9.82 -1.92 -2.09
N MET A 33 -10.04 -2.83 -1.14
CA MET A 33 -11.37 -3.40 -0.89
C MET A 33 -12.37 -2.34 -0.39
N ARG A 34 -11.86 -1.29 0.26
CA ARG A 34 -12.64 -0.17 0.80
C ARG A 34 -12.00 1.15 0.41
N GLU A 35 -12.30 1.64 -0.80
CA GLU A 35 -11.76 2.90 -1.36
C GLU A 35 -11.99 4.13 -0.47
N ARG A 36 -13.05 4.13 0.35
CA ARG A 36 -13.31 5.24 1.29
C ARG A 36 -12.43 5.23 2.54
N ASP A 37 -11.89 4.07 2.90
CA ASP A 37 -11.12 3.88 4.13
C ASP A 37 -9.62 4.08 3.91
N ILE A 38 -9.19 4.24 2.65
CA ILE A 38 -7.78 4.37 2.28
C ILE A 38 -7.59 5.15 0.98
N GLU A 39 -6.66 6.10 0.98
CA GLU A 39 -6.19 6.75 -0.25
C GLU A 39 -5.03 5.93 -0.81
N CYS A 40 -5.09 5.64 -2.11
CA CYS A 40 -4.09 4.87 -2.83
C CYS A 40 -3.56 5.69 -4.01
N SER A 41 -2.25 5.85 -4.11
CA SER A 41 -1.58 6.55 -5.20
C SER A 41 -0.45 5.70 -5.78
N VAL A 42 -0.22 5.81 -7.08
CA VAL A 42 0.89 5.16 -7.76
C VAL A 42 1.75 6.22 -8.42
N GLU A 43 3.03 6.21 -8.09
CA GLU A 43 4.03 7.08 -8.68
C GLU A 43 5.03 6.24 -9.47
N LYS A 44 5.56 6.81 -10.56
CA LYS A 44 6.62 6.16 -11.33
C LYS A 44 7.94 6.27 -10.55
N GLY A 45 8.68 5.16 -10.49
CA GLY A 45 9.97 5.13 -9.83
C GLY A 45 11.10 5.77 -10.63
N ASP A 46 12.23 5.98 -9.97
CA ASP A 46 13.43 6.55 -10.57
C ASP A 46 14.07 5.59 -11.59
N ALA A 47 13.95 4.29 -11.35
CA ALA A 47 14.44 3.24 -12.23
C ALA A 47 13.33 2.71 -13.18
N PRO A 48 13.69 2.29 -14.41
CA PRO A 48 12.74 1.71 -15.35
C PRO A 48 12.17 0.40 -14.80
N GLY A 49 10.84 0.31 -14.76
CA GLY A 49 10.15 -0.85 -14.20
C GLY A 49 9.96 -0.79 -12.68
N THR A 50 10.41 0.27 -12.00
CA THR A 50 10.09 0.50 -10.59
C THR A 50 8.92 1.45 -10.46
N TYR A 51 8.02 1.16 -9.53
CA TYR A 51 6.87 1.99 -9.18
C TYR A 51 6.81 2.16 -7.66
N TYR A 52 6.31 3.30 -7.21
CA TYR A 52 6.06 3.55 -5.81
C TYR A 52 4.55 3.53 -5.57
N VAL A 53 4.11 2.63 -4.70
CA VAL A 53 2.71 2.53 -4.25
C VAL A 53 2.62 3.23 -2.89
N ILE A 54 1.73 4.22 -2.79
CA ILE A 54 1.52 4.99 -1.58
C ILE A 54 0.12 4.67 -1.06
N LEU A 55 0.08 4.13 0.15
CA LEU A 55 -1.13 3.70 0.83
C LEU A 55 -1.30 4.56 2.09
N LYS A 56 -2.37 5.34 2.15
CA LYS A 56 -2.68 6.20 3.29
C LYS A 56 -4.04 5.80 3.86
N PRO A 57 -4.09 4.94 4.88
CA PRO A 57 -5.35 4.59 5.51
C PRO A 57 -5.97 5.83 6.15
N LEU A 58 -7.27 5.98 6.01
CA LEU A 58 -8.08 7.05 6.60
C LEU A 58 -8.92 6.54 7.76
N ALA A 59 -9.23 5.25 7.78
CA ALA A 59 -10.00 4.61 8.84
C ALA A 59 -9.16 3.62 9.64
N THR A 60 -9.71 3.17 10.76
CA THR A 60 -9.11 2.11 11.59
C THR A 60 -9.77 0.77 11.32
N GLY A 61 -9.07 -0.31 11.68
CA GLY A 61 -9.50 -1.67 11.44
C GLY A 61 -8.80 -2.33 10.24
N PRO A 62 -9.35 -3.44 9.73
CA PRO A 62 -8.71 -4.24 8.70
C PRO A 62 -8.83 -3.58 7.33
N HIS A 63 -7.69 -3.49 6.64
CA HIS A 63 -7.55 -3.00 5.28
C HIS A 63 -6.99 -4.10 4.40
N LEU A 64 -7.51 -4.19 3.19
CA LEU A 64 -7.09 -5.14 2.17
C LEU A 64 -6.91 -4.39 0.86
N VAL A 65 -5.72 -4.50 0.28
CA VAL A 65 -5.35 -3.81 -0.97
C VAL A 65 -4.76 -4.81 -1.95
N TYR A 66 -5.24 -4.77 -3.19
CA TYR A 66 -4.76 -5.58 -4.29
C TYR A 66 -3.90 -4.74 -5.22
N ILE A 67 -2.75 -5.26 -5.59
CA ILE A 67 -1.82 -4.70 -6.55
C ILE A 67 -1.88 -5.57 -7.79
N LEU A 68 -2.25 -4.95 -8.90
CA LEU A 68 -2.37 -5.58 -10.20
C LEU A 68 -1.37 -4.94 -11.15
N TYR A 69 -0.84 -5.73 -12.08
CA TYR A 69 -0.01 -5.27 -13.17
C TYR A 69 -0.56 -5.77 -14.50
N GLY A 70 -0.87 -4.86 -15.43
CA GLY A 70 -1.51 -5.21 -16.70
C GLY A 70 -2.88 -5.88 -16.54
N GLY A 71 -3.60 -5.58 -15.45
CA GLY A 71 -4.90 -6.19 -15.13
C GLY A 71 -4.82 -7.59 -14.51
N ARG A 72 -3.63 -8.07 -14.14
CA ARG A 72 -3.43 -9.35 -13.44
C ARG A 72 -2.81 -9.15 -12.07
N GLU A 73 -3.17 -9.99 -11.11
CA GLU A 73 -2.54 -10.00 -9.79
C GLU A 73 -1.07 -10.41 -9.91
N ILE A 74 -0.19 -9.66 -9.23
CA ILE A 74 1.24 -10.00 -9.13
C ILE A 74 1.50 -10.90 -7.92
N PRO A 75 2.58 -11.70 -7.93
CA PRO A 75 3.03 -12.39 -6.72
C PRO A 75 3.26 -11.38 -5.58
N ASN A 76 2.73 -11.69 -4.39
CA ASN A 76 2.72 -10.79 -3.23
C ASN A 76 2.00 -9.44 -3.46
N GLY A 77 1.10 -9.38 -4.45
CA GLY A 77 0.30 -8.19 -4.75
C GLY A 77 -0.83 -7.94 -3.74
N ILE A 78 -1.01 -8.76 -2.72
CA ILE A 78 -2.06 -8.56 -1.72
C ILE A 78 -1.42 -8.02 -0.45
N ILE A 79 -1.85 -6.83 -0.03
CA ILE A 79 -1.45 -6.21 1.22
C ILE A 79 -2.64 -6.22 2.17
N SER A 80 -2.56 -7.05 3.21
CA SER A 80 -3.53 -7.05 4.31
C SER A 80 -2.86 -6.45 5.55
N PHE A 81 -3.47 -5.43 6.14
CA PHE A 81 -2.96 -4.80 7.36
C PHE A 81 -4.08 -4.28 8.23
N GLU A 82 -3.81 -4.14 9.52
CA GLU A 82 -4.74 -3.56 10.48
C GLU A 82 -4.23 -2.22 10.96
N VAL A 83 -5.07 -1.21 10.85
CA VAL A 83 -4.79 0.14 11.34
C VAL A 83 -5.35 0.25 12.74
N ARG A 84 -4.49 0.57 13.70
CA ARG A 84 -4.90 0.80 15.09
C ARG A 84 -4.78 2.27 15.42
N LEU A 85 -5.72 2.78 16.22
CA LEU A 85 -5.57 4.09 16.85
C LEU A 85 -4.44 3.98 17.86
N PHE A 86 -3.25 4.44 17.49
CA PHE A 86 -2.20 4.70 18.46
C PHE A 86 -2.48 6.07 19.06
N GLY A 87 -3.26 6.04 20.14
CA GLY A 87 -3.53 7.14 21.06
C GLY A 87 -3.34 8.55 20.52
N VAL A 88 -4.46 9.24 20.28
CA VAL A 88 -4.52 10.66 20.62
C VAL A 88 -4.25 10.72 22.12
N LEU A 89 -2.97 10.78 22.52
CA LEU A 89 -2.60 11.30 23.82
C LEU A 89 -2.96 12.79 23.72
N CYS A 90 -4.22 13.09 24.02
CA CYS A 90 -4.62 14.42 24.42
C CYS A 90 -3.74 14.71 25.64
N GLU A 91 -2.66 15.45 25.44
CA GLU A 91 -1.77 15.88 26.50
C GLU A 91 -2.63 16.60 27.55
N GLN A 92 -2.65 16.02 28.75
CA GLN A 92 -3.26 16.60 29.94
C GLN A 92 -2.47 17.82 30.39
#